data_AF-A0A0N5CYA9-F1
#
_entry.id   AF-A0A0N5CYA9-F1
#
_cell.length_a   1.000
_cell.length_b   1.000
_cell.length_c   1.000
_cell.angle_alpha   90.00
_cell.angle_beta   90.00
_cell.angle_gamma   90.00
#
_symmetry.space_group_name_H-M   'P 1'
#
loop_
_entity.id
_entity.type
_entity.pdbx_description
1 polymer ?
#
loop_
_entity_poly.entity_id
_entity_poly.type
_entity_poly.pdbx_seq_one_letter_code
_entity_poly.pdbx_strand_id
1 'polypeptide(L)'
;MSPPVIHGEPKIIQDAAANSVNLEVTPELTKWFLGDKEIEATETYIFSHHDEGGKRTLLRCEIKNFDKELAGVYKAKFYSSDGENSATFTVAAGNAPEFHDKPHIVQRDGGNIIVIKVRAKSHLEMKAQWFKDDKPLSATERIKMVVKKDDKDKEGFQYLLEIHGPQQEDQAKYKCVVKNAEGQNEQSLNLCFD
;
A
#
# COMPACT_ATOMS: atom_id res chain seq x y z
N MET A 1 12.63 21.47 -37.40
CA MET A 1 12.96 21.60 -35.96
C MET A 1 12.24 20.50 -35.22
N SER A 2 12.82 19.99 -34.14
CA SER A 2 12.37 18.75 -33.49
C SER A 2 11.46 19.04 -32.29
N PRO A 3 10.41 18.22 -32.03
CA PRO A 3 9.58 18.33 -30.85
C PRO A 3 10.42 18.19 -29.55
N PRO A 4 9.90 18.65 -28.40
CA PRO A 4 10.61 18.54 -27.13
C PRO A 4 10.94 17.07 -26.84
N VAL A 5 12.21 16.80 -26.51
CA VAL A 5 12.71 15.44 -26.24
C VAL A 5 12.51 15.14 -24.76
N ILE A 6 11.91 13.99 -24.47
CA ILE A 6 11.82 13.46 -23.11
C ILE A 6 13.12 12.71 -22.84
N HIS A 7 13.91 13.21 -21.90
CA HIS A 7 15.08 12.49 -21.41
C HIS A 7 14.65 11.60 -20.23
N GLY A 8 15.25 10.41 -20.09
CA GLY A 8 14.91 9.45 -19.03
C GLY A 8 13.53 8.81 -19.16
N GLU A 9 13.29 7.73 -18.39
CA GLU A 9 11.97 7.09 -18.32
C GLU A 9 11.10 7.78 -17.26
N PRO A 10 9.82 8.08 -17.55
CA PRO A 10 8.87 8.55 -16.55
C PRO A 10 8.74 7.53 -15.41
N LYS A 11 8.71 8.00 -14.16
CA LYS A 11 8.64 7.13 -12.97
C LYS A 11 7.42 7.44 -12.12
N ILE A 12 6.85 6.39 -11.55
CA ILE A 12 5.82 6.45 -10.50
C ILE A 12 6.44 5.89 -9.23
N ILE A 13 6.45 6.67 -8.15
CA ILE A 13 6.97 6.27 -6.85
C ILE A 13 5.85 6.44 -5.82
N GLN A 14 5.37 5.33 -5.25
CA GLN A 14 4.39 5.36 -4.16
C GLN A 14 5.11 5.41 -2.81
N ASP A 15 4.82 6.43 -2.01
CA ASP A 15 5.27 6.55 -0.62
C ASP A 15 4.10 6.24 0.32
N ALA A 16 4.07 5.00 0.81
CA ALA A 16 3.02 4.54 1.72
C ALA A 16 3.08 5.22 3.10
N ALA A 17 4.27 5.66 3.55
CA ALA A 17 4.42 6.27 4.87
C ALA A 17 3.92 7.72 4.87
N ALA A 18 4.14 8.45 3.77
CA ALA A 18 3.64 9.81 3.57
C ALA A 18 2.22 9.87 2.97
N ASN A 19 1.63 8.72 2.61
CA ASN A 19 0.41 8.60 1.82
C ASN A 19 0.43 9.49 0.56
N SER A 20 1.50 9.37 -0.23
CA SER A 20 1.68 10.17 -1.44
C SER A 20 2.17 9.37 -2.64
N VAL A 21 1.89 9.89 -3.84
CA VAL A 21 2.36 9.34 -5.11
C VAL A 21 3.17 10.40 -5.85
N ASN A 22 4.40 10.08 -6.21
CA ASN A 22 5.31 10.98 -6.92
C ASN A 22 5.39 10.55 -8.39
N LEU A 23 5.09 11.49 -9.28
CA LEU A 23 5.26 11.35 -10.72
C LEU A 23 6.48 12.17 -11.14
N GLU A 24 7.45 11.54 -11.80
CA GLU A 24 8.72 12.17 -12.13
C GLU A 24 9.07 12.05 -13.62
N VAL A 25 9.55 13.16 -14.21
CA VAL A 25 9.99 13.22 -15.63
C VAL A 25 11.02 14.33 -15.88
N THR A 26 11.91 14.18 -16.87
CA THR A 26 12.96 15.17 -17.18
C THR A 26 12.89 15.84 -18.57
N PRO A 27 12.12 16.94 -18.75
CA PRO A 27 12.25 17.89 -19.88
C PRO A 27 12.09 19.40 -19.50
N GLU A 28 12.24 20.32 -20.48
CA GLU A 28 12.44 21.79 -20.26
C GLU A 28 11.16 22.65 -20.00
N LEU A 29 9.92 22.14 -20.17
CA LEU A 29 8.69 22.86 -19.75
C LEU A 29 7.53 21.88 -19.60
N THR A 30 6.78 21.90 -18.50
CA THR A 30 5.69 20.93 -18.23
C THR A 30 4.43 21.59 -17.69
N LYS A 31 3.28 21.08 -18.14
CA LYS A 31 1.99 21.19 -17.45
C LYS A 31 1.49 19.80 -17.08
N TRP A 32 0.90 19.68 -15.90
CA TRP A 32 0.33 18.42 -15.42
C TRP A 32 -1.16 18.36 -15.73
N PHE A 33 -1.63 17.17 -16.09
CA PHE A 33 -3.03 16.89 -16.40
C PHE A 33 -3.47 15.60 -15.71
N LEU A 34 -4.73 15.54 -15.32
CA LEU A 34 -5.45 14.32 -14.96
C LEU A 34 -6.51 14.05 -16.04
N GLY A 35 -6.32 12.96 -16.79
CA GLY A 35 -7.06 12.70 -18.02
C GLY A 35 -6.74 13.77 -19.07
N ASP A 36 -7.72 14.64 -19.33
CA ASP A 36 -7.59 15.80 -20.23
C ASP A 36 -7.72 17.15 -19.51
N LYS A 37 -7.91 17.13 -18.18
CA LYS A 37 -8.03 18.34 -17.36
C LYS A 37 -6.66 18.77 -16.85
N GLU A 38 -6.28 20.03 -17.11
CA GLU A 38 -5.08 20.64 -16.52
C GLU A 38 -5.26 20.73 -15.00
N ILE A 39 -4.24 20.31 -14.24
CA ILE A 39 -4.21 20.40 -12.78
C ILE A 39 -3.22 21.47 -12.34
N GLU A 40 -3.64 22.26 -11.36
CA GLU A 40 -2.82 23.33 -10.77
C GLU A 40 -2.24 22.86 -9.43
N ALA A 41 -1.22 23.58 -8.95
CA ALA A 41 -0.63 23.32 -7.65
C ALA A 41 -1.65 23.61 -6.54
N THR A 42 -1.85 22.65 -5.65
CA THR A 42 -2.78 22.72 -4.51
C THR A 42 -2.16 21.99 -3.30
N GLU A 43 -2.90 21.87 -2.20
CA GLU A 43 -2.47 21.03 -1.06
C GLU A 43 -2.40 19.54 -1.44
N THR A 44 -3.19 19.11 -2.42
CA THR A 44 -3.17 17.75 -2.98
C THR A 44 -2.06 17.58 -4.01
N TYR A 45 -1.88 18.55 -4.92
CA TYR A 45 -0.89 18.46 -6.00
C TYR A 45 0.28 19.41 -5.74
N ILE A 46 1.40 18.85 -5.29
CA ILE A 46 2.62 19.63 -5.01
C ILE A 46 3.57 19.46 -6.19
N PHE A 47 3.82 20.55 -6.91
CA PHE A 47 4.79 20.57 -8.00
C PHE A 47 6.14 21.03 -7.48
N SER A 48 7.19 20.28 -7.81
CA SER A 48 8.57 20.63 -7.49
C SER A 48 9.49 20.30 -8.67
N HIS A 49 10.68 20.90 -8.64
CA HIS A 49 11.71 20.63 -9.63
C HIS A 49 13.08 20.48 -8.97
N HIS A 50 13.94 19.67 -9.58
CA HIS A 50 15.32 19.47 -9.14
C HIS A 50 16.26 19.52 -10.34
N ASP A 51 17.33 20.30 -10.25
CA ASP A 51 18.35 20.36 -11.30
C ASP A 51 19.29 19.14 -11.17
N GLU A 52 19.33 18.30 -12.20
CA GLU A 52 20.23 17.14 -12.27
C GLU A 52 21.57 17.47 -12.96
N GLY A 53 21.76 18.74 -13.36
CA GLY A 53 22.89 19.18 -14.16
C GLY A 53 22.75 18.85 -15.65
N GLY A 54 23.61 19.42 -16.47
CA GLY A 54 23.63 19.13 -17.92
C GLY A 54 22.36 19.54 -18.67
N LYS A 55 21.68 20.62 -18.24
CA LYS A 55 20.37 21.09 -18.74
C LYS A 55 19.21 20.12 -18.51
N ARG A 56 19.33 19.24 -17.51
CA ARG A 56 18.28 18.29 -17.15
C ARG A 56 17.63 18.75 -15.86
N THR A 57 16.33 18.97 -15.91
CA THR A 57 15.53 19.29 -14.72
C THR A 57 14.53 18.16 -14.51
N LEU A 58 14.57 17.54 -13.35
CA LEU A 58 13.56 16.60 -12.88
C LEU A 58 12.34 17.39 -12.42
N LEU A 59 11.20 17.14 -13.04
CA LEU A 59 9.92 17.71 -12.68
C LEU A 59 9.12 16.65 -11.94
N ARG A 60 8.61 17.03 -10.77
CA ARG A 60 7.88 16.14 -9.88
C ARG A 60 6.49 16.70 -9.60
N CYS A 61 5.48 15.85 -9.72
CA CYS A 61 4.15 16.05 -9.14
C CYS A 61 3.97 15.07 -8.00
N GLU A 62 3.96 15.56 -6.77
CA GLU A 62 3.59 14.80 -5.58
C GLU A 62 2.07 14.94 -5.35
N ILE A 63 1.37 13.81 -5.34
CA ILE A 63 -0.05 13.71 -5.04
C ILE A 63 -0.17 13.32 -3.56
N LYS A 64 -0.52 14.27 -2.70
CA LYS A 64 -0.70 14.07 -1.25
C LYS A 64 -2.08 13.55 -0.90
N ASN A 65 -2.15 12.83 0.22
CA ASN A 65 -3.40 12.24 0.72
C ASN A 65 -4.10 11.43 -0.37
N PHE A 66 -3.33 10.60 -1.07
CA PHE A 66 -3.84 9.84 -2.19
C PHE A 66 -5.04 8.97 -1.77
N ASP A 67 -6.07 8.95 -2.60
CA ASP A 67 -7.24 8.08 -2.49
C ASP A 67 -7.67 7.57 -3.87
N LYS A 68 -8.65 6.67 -3.90
CA LYS A 68 -9.17 6.10 -5.15
C LYS A 68 -9.73 7.13 -6.15
N GLU A 69 -10.17 8.31 -5.72
CA GLU A 69 -10.72 9.35 -6.60
C GLU A 69 -9.62 10.10 -7.35
N LEU A 70 -8.41 10.11 -6.78
CA LEU A 70 -7.19 10.61 -7.40
C LEU A 70 -6.51 9.57 -8.30
N ALA A 71 -7.01 8.33 -8.36
CA ALA A 71 -6.53 7.37 -9.35
C ALA A 71 -6.90 7.79 -10.76
N GLY A 72 -6.00 7.57 -11.71
CA GLY A 72 -6.27 7.88 -13.10
C GLY A 72 -5.01 7.98 -13.96
N VAL A 73 -5.22 8.45 -15.18
CA VAL A 73 -4.14 8.65 -16.14
C VAL A 73 -3.67 10.10 -16.03
N TYR A 74 -2.50 10.28 -15.45
CA TYR A 74 -1.83 11.57 -15.39
C TYR A 74 -0.98 11.77 -16.64
N LYS A 75 -0.93 13.00 -17.15
CA LYS A 75 -0.09 13.36 -18.29
C LYS A 75 0.75 14.57 -17.93
N ALA A 76 2.05 14.47 -18.15
CA ALA A 76 2.93 15.62 -18.21
C ALA A 76 3.04 16.04 -19.67
N LYS A 77 2.49 17.19 -20.05
CA LYS A 77 2.63 17.73 -21.40
C LYS A 77 3.76 18.74 -21.45
N PHE A 78 4.56 18.63 -22.49
CA PHE A 78 5.75 19.43 -22.74
C PHE A 78 5.54 20.29 -23.96
N TYR A 79 5.89 21.57 -23.86
CA TYR A 79 5.66 22.54 -24.92
C TYR A 79 6.99 23.19 -25.33
N SER A 80 7.23 23.29 -26.63
CA SER A 80 8.26 24.14 -27.21
C SER A 80 7.63 25.14 -28.20
N SER A 81 8.42 26.04 -28.77
CA SER A 81 7.97 26.98 -29.81
C SER A 81 7.32 26.31 -31.03
N ASP A 82 7.63 25.03 -31.27
CA ASP A 82 7.33 24.35 -32.53
C ASP A 82 6.54 23.03 -32.36
N GLY A 83 6.13 22.66 -31.14
CA GLY A 83 5.33 21.46 -30.92
C GLY A 83 5.11 21.05 -29.47
N GLU A 84 4.31 20.01 -29.29
CA GLU A 84 4.05 19.37 -27.99
C GLU A 84 4.56 17.92 -27.97
N ASN A 85 4.94 17.46 -26.79
CA ASN A 85 5.18 16.06 -26.48
C ASN A 85 4.56 15.73 -25.12
N SER A 86 4.37 14.46 -24.77
CA SER A 86 3.79 14.12 -23.47
C SER A 86 4.33 12.82 -22.89
N ALA A 87 4.47 12.77 -21.57
CA ALA A 87 4.64 11.55 -20.80
C ALA A 87 3.34 11.20 -20.11
N THR A 88 2.99 9.92 -20.08
CA THR A 88 1.76 9.42 -19.45
C THR A 88 2.11 8.51 -18.27
N PHE A 89 1.40 8.68 -17.17
CA PHE A 89 1.52 7.91 -15.94
C PHE A 89 0.15 7.33 -15.60
N THR A 90 0.05 6.01 -15.45
CA THR A 90 -1.19 5.39 -14.99
C THR A 90 -1.07 5.15 -13.49
N VAL A 91 -1.75 5.98 -12.70
CA VAL A 91 -1.80 5.85 -11.24
C VAL A 91 -3.04 5.03 -10.89
N ALA A 92 -2.82 3.79 -10.46
CA ALA A 92 -3.90 2.93 -9.99
C ALA A 92 -4.27 3.28 -8.54
N ALA A 93 -5.56 3.25 -8.22
CA ALA A 93 -6.01 3.16 -6.84
C ALA A 93 -5.45 1.89 -6.23
N GLY A 94 -5.07 1.93 -4.95
CA GLY A 94 -4.75 0.69 -4.28
C GLY A 94 -6.00 -0.19 -4.11
N ASN A 95 -5.82 -1.38 -3.55
CA ASN A 95 -6.94 -2.24 -3.16
C ASN A 95 -6.88 -2.48 -1.66
N ALA A 96 -8.04 -2.73 -1.04
CA ALA A 96 -8.09 -3.26 0.31
C ALA A 96 -7.27 -4.56 0.42
N PRO A 97 -6.77 -4.92 1.60
CA PRO A 97 -5.91 -6.10 1.78
C PRO A 97 -6.54 -7.38 1.23
N GLU A 98 -5.81 -8.13 0.40
CA GLU A 98 -6.30 -9.40 -0.14
C GLU A 98 -5.79 -10.57 0.69
N PHE A 99 -6.67 -11.43 1.19
CA PHE A 99 -6.26 -12.66 1.88
C PHE A 99 -5.88 -13.75 0.88
N HIS A 100 -4.72 -14.36 1.07
CA HIS A 100 -4.27 -15.46 0.21
C HIS A 100 -5.06 -16.75 0.42
N ASP A 101 -5.26 -17.11 1.68
CA ASP A 101 -5.77 -18.42 2.10
C ASP A 101 -6.76 -18.22 3.24
N LYS A 102 -7.53 -19.27 3.56
CA LYS A 102 -8.31 -19.32 4.80
C LYS A 102 -7.37 -19.33 6.02
N PRO A 103 -7.81 -18.77 7.17
CA PRO A 103 -6.99 -18.78 8.37
C PRO A 103 -6.86 -20.23 8.87
N HIS A 104 -5.71 -20.58 9.42
CA HIS A 104 -5.46 -21.93 9.95
C HIS A 104 -4.71 -21.89 11.27
N ILE A 105 -4.87 -22.97 12.04
CA ILE A 105 -4.26 -23.15 13.35
C ILE A 105 -3.00 -24.02 13.21
N VAL A 106 -1.93 -23.62 13.88
CA VAL A 106 -0.68 -24.37 14.00
C VAL A 106 -0.35 -24.53 15.47
N GLN A 107 -0.04 -25.74 15.90
CA GLN A 107 0.51 -26.00 17.23
C GLN A 107 2.03 -25.97 17.18
N ARG A 108 2.66 -25.37 18.18
CA ARG A 108 4.12 -25.33 18.39
C ARG A 108 4.44 -25.77 19.82
N ASP A 109 5.72 -26.07 20.06
CA ASP A 109 6.23 -26.45 21.38
C ASP A 109 5.41 -27.59 22.02
N GLY A 110 5.16 -28.64 21.24
CA GLY A 110 4.36 -29.79 21.70
C GLY A 110 2.90 -29.46 22.04
N GLY A 111 2.34 -28.35 21.53
CA GLY A 111 0.97 -27.92 21.83
C GLY A 111 0.89 -26.80 22.88
N ASN A 112 2.01 -26.45 23.53
CA ASN A 112 2.06 -25.37 24.51
C ASN A 112 1.88 -23.98 23.89
N ILE A 113 1.98 -23.84 22.57
CA ILE A 113 1.68 -22.60 21.86
C ILE A 113 0.74 -22.90 20.68
N ILE A 114 -0.40 -22.19 20.66
CA ILE A 114 -1.33 -22.20 19.54
C ILE A 114 -1.12 -20.94 18.73
N VAL A 115 -0.97 -21.09 17.41
CA VAL A 115 -0.77 -19.98 16.49
C VAL A 115 -1.89 -19.97 15.46
N ILE A 116 -2.69 -18.90 15.48
CA ILE A 116 -3.65 -18.62 14.41
C ILE A 116 -2.93 -17.78 13.37
N LYS A 117 -2.86 -18.29 12.13
CA LYS A 117 -2.14 -17.66 11.03
C LYS A 117 -3.12 -17.15 9.96
N VAL A 118 -2.95 -15.88 9.61
CA VAL A 118 -3.63 -15.18 8.51
C VAL A 118 -2.58 -14.62 7.57
N ARG A 119 -2.78 -14.75 6.26
CA ARG A 119 -1.88 -14.22 5.23
C ARG A 119 -2.63 -13.23 4.37
N ALA A 120 -2.13 -12.01 4.27
CA ALA A 120 -2.69 -10.99 3.38
C ALA A 120 -1.58 -10.28 2.60
N LYS A 121 -1.91 -9.75 1.43
CA LYS A 121 -1.02 -8.94 0.60
C LYS A 121 -1.64 -7.60 0.26
N SER A 122 -0.78 -6.62 0.04
CA SER A 122 -1.09 -5.27 -0.40
C SER A 122 0.22 -4.57 -0.73
N HIS A 123 0.22 -3.73 -1.76
CA HIS A 123 1.33 -2.80 -2.02
C HIS A 123 1.32 -1.61 -1.04
N LEU A 124 0.20 -1.37 -0.36
CA LEU A 124 0.06 -0.39 0.72
C LEU A 124 0.35 -1.01 2.10
N GLU A 125 0.80 -0.17 3.04
CA GLU A 125 1.02 -0.58 4.43
C GLU A 125 -0.28 -1.10 5.07
N MET A 126 -0.17 -2.25 5.74
CA MET A 126 -1.29 -2.95 6.34
C MET A 126 -1.14 -3.10 7.85
N LYS A 127 -2.25 -2.93 8.58
CA LYS A 127 -2.34 -3.13 10.03
C LYS A 127 -3.42 -4.16 10.35
N ALA A 128 -3.13 -5.08 11.26
CA ALA A 128 -4.08 -6.09 11.70
C ALA A 128 -4.60 -5.81 13.11
N GLN A 129 -5.87 -6.16 13.34
CA GLN A 129 -6.52 -6.18 14.65
C GLN A 129 -7.19 -7.52 14.86
N TRP A 130 -6.99 -8.09 16.05
CA TRP A 130 -7.54 -9.39 16.42
C TRP A 130 -8.73 -9.24 17.37
N PHE A 131 -9.66 -10.19 17.28
CA PHE A 131 -10.86 -10.24 18.09
C PHE A 131 -11.10 -11.68 18.58
N LYS A 132 -11.65 -11.82 19.79
CA LYS A 132 -12.16 -13.05 20.38
C LYS A 132 -13.64 -12.85 20.70
N ASP A 133 -14.52 -13.65 20.10
CA ASP A 133 -15.97 -13.52 20.20
C ASP A 133 -16.44 -12.08 19.97
N ASP A 134 -15.95 -11.50 18.86
CA ASP A 134 -16.19 -10.13 18.41
C ASP A 134 -15.72 -9.00 19.36
N LYS A 135 -14.99 -9.34 20.44
CA LYS A 135 -14.34 -8.36 21.32
C LYS A 135 -12.88 -8.14 20.91
N PRO A 136 -12.40 -6.89 20.81
CA PRO A 136 -11.00 -6.61 20.51
C PRO A 136 -10.05 -7.31 21.50
N LEU A 137 -9.01 -7.93 20.97
CA LEU A 137 -7.92 -8.49 21.75
C LEU A 137 -6.77 -7.49 21.88
N SER A 138 -6.15 -7.50 23.05
CA SER A 138 -4.92 -6.77 23.34
C SER A 138 -3.80 -7.75 23.69
N ALA A 139 -2.56 -7.32 23.49
CA ALA A 139 -1.41 -8.14 23.83
C ALA A 139 -1.33 -8.36 25.35
N THR A 140 -0.98 -9.56 25.75
CA THR A 140 -0.72 -9.94 27.14
C THR A 140 0.55 -10.79 27.19
N GLU A 141 0.93 -11.26 28.38
CA GLU A 141 2.04 -12.22 28.49
C GLU A 141 1.78 -13.52 27.71
N ARG A 142 0.51 -13.99 27.73
CA ARG A 142 0.05 -15.19 27.01
C ARG A 142 -0.30 -14.93 25.55
N ILE A 143 -0.85 -13.75 25.23
CA ILE A 143 -1.37 -13.41 23.90
C ILE A 143 -0.40 -12.49 23.18
N LYS A 144 0.26 -12.99 22.14
CA LYS A 144 1.20 -12.21 21.32
C LYS A 144 0.67 -12.05 19.90
N MET A 145 0.76 -10.83 19.37
CA MET A 145 0.43 -10.53 17.99
C MET A 145 1.72 -10.22 17.23
N VAL A 146 2.01 -11.01 16.21
CA VAL A 146 3.27 -10.94 15.46
C VAL A 146 2.97 -10.74 13.98
N VAL A 147 3.68 -9.80 13.35
CA VAL A 147 3.64 -9.57 11.91
C VAL A 147 4.98 -9.98 11.31
N LYS A 148 4.96 -10.77 10.25
CA LYS A 148 6.15 -11.18 9.49
C LYS A 148 5.94 -10.94 8.01
N LYS A 149 7.02 -10.74 7.25
CA LYS A 149 6.93 -10.85 5.78
C LYS A 149 6.59 -12.27 5.39
N ASP A 150 5.88 -12.41 4.28
CA ASP A 150 5.61 -13.73 3.74
C ASP A 150 6.81 -14.25 2.94
N ASP A 151 7.25 -15.47 3.24
CA ASP A 151 8.40 -16.07 2.57
C ASP A 151 8.12 -16.41 1.09
N LYS A 152 6.85 -16.50 0.69
CA LYS A 152 6.41 -16.91 -0.65
C LYS A 152 5.89 -15.74 -1.50
N ASP A 153 5.63 -14.58 -0.90
CA ASP A 153 5.11 -13.39 -1.59
C ASP A 153 5.81 -12.11 -1.09
N LYS A 154 6.45 -11.38 -2.00
CA LYS A 154 7.20 -10.15 -1.69
C LYS A 154 6.31 -9.01 -1.19
N GLU A 155 5.03 -9.02 -1.56
CA GLU A 155 4.00 -8.06 -1.14
C GLU A 155 3.11 -8.64 -0.03
N GLY A 156 3.39 -9.88 0.40
CA GLY A 156 2.62 -10.60 1.41
C GLY A 156 3.16 -10.43 2.83
N PHE A 157 2.25 -10.48 3.79
CA PHE A 157 2.51 -10.48 5.21
C PHE A 157 1.75 -11.60 5.91
N GLN A 158 2.34 -12.12 6.99
CA GLN A 158 1.74 -13.08 7.89
C GLN A 158 1.39 -12.38 9.20
N TYR A 159 0.10 -12.39 9.54
CA TYR A 159 -0.43 -11.94 10.81
C TYR A 159 -0.67 -13.16 11.69
N LEU A 160 0.02 -13.20 12.83
CA LEU A 160 0.02 -14.33 13.75
C LEU A 160 -0.57 -13.88 15.08
N LEU A 161 -1.54 -14.62 15.59
CA LEU A 161 -1.97 -14.57 16.98
C LEU A 161 -1.45 -15.81 17.70
N GLU A 162 -0.51 -15.62 18.62
CA GLU A 162 0.07 -16.69 19.43
C GLU A 162 -0.55 -16.70 20.82
N ILE A 163 -1.05 -17.86 21.24
CA ILE A 163 -1.64 -18.14 22.55
C ILE A 163 -0.71 -19.12 23.27
N HIS A 164 -0.01 -18.63 24.29
CA HIS A 164 0.96 -19.39 25.08
C HIS A 164 0.27 -20.02 26.29
N GLY A 165 0.45 -21.33 26.50
CA GLY A 165 -0.19 -22.11 27.56
C GLY A 165 -1.71 -22.20 27.41
N PRO A 166 -2.25 -22.66 26.26
CA PRO A 166 -3.68 -22.61 25.95
C PRO A 166 -4.55 -23.22 27.06
N GLN A 167 -5.65 -22.54 27.38
CA GLN A 167 -6.62 -22.92 28.43
C GLN A 167 -7.99 -23.15 27.81
N GLN A 168 -8.87 -23.94 28.45
CA GLN A 168 -10.18 -24.30 27.90
C GLN A 168 -11.03 -23.08 27.48
N GLU A 169 -10.90 -21.97 28.19
CA GLU A 169 -11.52 -20.67 27.93
C GLU A 169 -10.99 -19.94 26.69
N ASP A 170 -9.86 -20.36 26.12
CA ASP A 170 -9.35 -19.89 24.83
C ASP A 170 -10.14 -20.47 23.65
N GLN A 171 -11.02 -21.47 23.86
CA GLN A 171 -11.92 -21.90 22.80
C GLN A 171 -12.95 -20.82 22.49
N ALA A 172 -12.89 -20.28 21.29
CA ALA A 172 -13.67 -19.12 20.87
C ALA A 172 -13.64 -18.96 19.35
N LYS A 173 -14.47 -18.05 18.85
CA LYS A 173 -14.34 -17.54 17.48
C LYS A 173 -13.30 -16.43 17.45
N TYR A 174 -12.23 -16.64 16.70
CA TYR A 174 -11.19 -15.64 16.47
C TYR A 174 -11.38 -14.97 15.12
N LYS A 175 -11.23 -13.65 15.08
CA LYS A 175 -11.33 -12.85 13.85
C LYS A 175 -10.11 -11.95 13.72
N CYS A 176 -9.55 -11.89 12.52
CA CYS A 176 -8.50 -10.96 12.14
C CYS A 176 -9.07 -9.98 11.11
N VAL A 177 -9.00 -8.69 11.42
CA VAL A 177 -9.32 -7.60 10.50
C VAL A 177 -8.00 -7.00 10.05
N VAL A 178 -7.75 -6.97 8.74
CA VAL A 178 -6.55 -6.33 8.16
C VAL A 178 -7.00 -5.12 7.36
N LYS A 179 -6.38 -3.96 7.64
CA LYS A 179 -6.71 -2.67 7.00
C LYS A 179 -5.50 -2.01 6.38
N ASN A 180 -5.72 -1.27 5.30
CA ASN A 180 -4.79 -0.30 4.72
C ASN A 180 -5.53 1.02 4.43
N ALA A 181 -4.91 1.95 3.70
CA ALA A 181 -5.53 3.23 3.35
C ALA A 181 -6.78 3.10 2.46
N GLU A 182 -6.93 2.00 1.72
CA GLU A 182 -7.99 1.80 0.73
C GLU A 182 -9.15 0.95 1.27
N GLY A 183 -9.02 0.40 2.48
CA GLY A 183 -10.11 -0.32 3.14
C GLY A 183 -9.63 -1.41 4.08
N GLN A 184 -10.54 -2.34 4.38
CA GLN A 184 -10.28 -3.46 5.27
C GLN A 184 -11.00 -4.72 4.80
N ASN A 185 -10.41 -5.87 5.09
CA ASN A 185 -11.04 -7.17 4.95
C ASN A 185 -10.85 -7.97 6.24
N GLU A 186 -11.72 -8.95 6.49
CA GLU A 186 -11.65 -9.80 7.67
C GLU A 186 -11.76 -11.31 7.37
N GLN A 187 -11.13 -12.12 8.22
CA GLN A 187 -11.28 -13.57 8.24
C GLN A 187 -11.46 -14.06 9.66
N SER A 188 -12.24 -15.14 9.82
CA SER A 188 -12.47 -15.76 11.13
C SER A 188 -12.33 -17.28 11.09
N LEU A 189 -11.96 -17.87 12.23
CA LEU A 189 -12.04 -19.30 12.48
C LEU A 189 -12.49 -19.58 13.92
N ASN A 190 -12.92 -20.80 14.18
CA ASN A 190 -13.20 -21.28 15.53
C ASN A 190 -12.00 -22.09 16.03
N LEU A 191 -11.51 -21.75 17.22
CA LEU A 191 -10.55 -22.57 17.94
C LEU A 191 -11.32 -23.50 18.88
N CYS A 192 -11.17 -24.81 18.68
CA CYS A 192 -11.73 -25.84 19.54
C CYS A 192 -10.61 -26.81 19.92
N PHE A 193 -10.68 -27.39 21.12
CA PHE A 193 -9.79 -28.47 21.55
C PHE A 193 -10.55 -29.79 21.47
N ASP A 194 -9.89 -30.79 20.92
CA ASP A 194 -10.38 -32.18 20.91
C ASP A 194 -10.03 -32.88 22.23
#